data_AF-A0A0M3V715-F1
#
_entry.id   AF-A0A0M3V715-F1
#
_cell.length_a   1.000
_cell.length_b   1.000
_cell.length_c   1.000
_cell.angle_alpha   90.00
_cell.angle_beta   90.00
_cell.angle_gamma   90.00
#
_symmetry.space_group_name_H-M   'P 1'
#
loop_
_entity.id
_entity.type
_entity.pdbx_description
1 polymer ?
#
loop_
_entity_poly.entity_id
_entity_poly.type
_entity_poly.pdbx_seq_one_letter_code
_entity_poly.pdbx_strand_id
1 'polypeptide(L)' 'MAKVIYNVEHGIDELRDYETYSRLLAMLQGDSTAASNLVSQQQQIHPGKTYHWYLEKVIYDLERDRR' A
#
# COMPACT_ATOMS: atom_id res chain seq x y z
N MET A 1 4.03 2.28 28.49
CA MET A 1 2.84 1.76 27.78
C MET A 1 3.33 1.01 26.55
N ALA A 2 3.65 -0.26 26.76
CA ALA A 2 4.37 -1.10 25.79
C ALA A 2 3.38 -1.70 24.77
N LYS A 3 3.74 -1.59 23.49
CA LYS A 3 3.10 -2.26 22.34
C LYS A 3 3.04 -3.76 22.60
N VAL A 4 1.88 -4.24 23.05
CA VAL A 4 1.45 -5.63 23.07
C VAL A 4 0.20 -5.64 22.18
N ILE A 5 0.04 -6.64 21.31
CA ILE A 5 -0.83 -6.69 20.11
C ILE A 5 -0.08 -6.04 18.93
N TYR A 6 0.66 -6.74 18.07
CA TYR A 6 0.25 -7.87 17.21
C TYR A 6 1.38 -8.91 17.11
N ASN A 7 1.27 -10.00 17.88
CA ASN A 7 2.00 -11.24 17.62
C ASN A 7 1.09 -12.16 16.81
N VAL A 8 1.15 -12.03 15.49
CA VAL A 8 0.66 -13.03 14.54
C VAL A 8 1.82 -13.22 13.58
N GLU A 9 2.23 -14.45 13.30
CA GLU A 9 3.33 -14.77 12.38
C GLU A 9 2.97 -14.33 10.96
N HIS A 10 3.14 -13.04 10.67
CA HIS A 10 2.93 -12.46 9.35
C HIS A 10 4.12 -12.86 8.48
N GLY A 11 3.85 -13.33 7.25
CA GLY A 11 4.90 -13.51 6.27
C GLY A 11 5.63 -12.19 6.01
N ILE A 12 6.91 -12.24 5.67
CA ILE A 12 7.72 -11.03 5.36
C ILE A 12 7.08 -10.14 4.28
N ASP A 13 6.24 -10.70 3.43
CA ASP A 13 5.50 -9.98 2.39
C ASP A 13 4.35 -9.15 2.98
N GLU A 14 3.62 -9.71 3.94
CA GLU A 14 2.45 -9.08 4.56
C GLU A 14 2.85 -7.88 5.45
N LEU A 15 4.00 -7.96 6.12
CA LEU A 15 4.56 -6.83 6.87
C LEU A 15 4.98 -5.68 5.94
N ARG A 16 5.61 -6.01 4.81
CA ARG A 16 5.99 -5.02 3.80
C ARG A 16 4.78 -4.35 3.17
N ASP A 17 3.73 -5.13 2.92
CA ASP A 17 2.47 -4.63 2.38
C ASP A 17 1.78 -3.68 3.37
N TYR A 18 1.76 -4.02 4.65
CA TYR A 18 1.21 -3.15 5.69
C TYR A 18 1.96 -1.81 5.79
N GLU A 19 3.30 -1.82 5.82
CA GLU A 19 4.11 -0.61 5.89
C GLU A 19 3.91 0.27 4.64
N THR A 20 3.88 -0.35 3.45
CA THR A 20 3.72 0.35 2.18
C THR A 20 2.31 0.93 2.04
N TYR A 21 1.27 0.18 2.47
CA TYR A 21 -0.10 0.67 2.51
C TYR A 21 -0.27 1.83 3.50
N SER A 22 0.38 1.75 4.67
CA SER A 22 0.38 2.84 5.66
C SER A 22 1.00 4.12 5.09
N ARG A 23 2.10 4.00 4.33
CA ARG A 23 2.71 5.13 3.61
C ARG A 23 1.76 5.70 2.56
N LEU A 24 1.12 4.85 1.76
CA LEU A 24 0.14 5.29 0.77
C LEU A 24 -1.01 6.09 1.41
N LEU A 25 -1.56 5.60 2.53
CA LEU A 25 -2.59 6.32 3.28
C LEU A 25 -2.09 7.68 3.76
N ALA A 26 -0.87 7.77 4.29
CA ALA A 26 -0.30 9.05 4.72
C ALA A 26 -0.19 10.06 3.55
N MET A 27 0.15 9.59 2.34
CA MET A 27 0.18 10.42 1.13
C MET A 27 -1.20 10.91 0.70
N LEU A 28 -2.26 10.16 1.02
CA LEU A 28 -3.66 10.45 0.70
C LEU A 28 -4.45 11.00 1.89
N GLN A 29 -3.76 11.52 2.92
CA GLN A 29 -4.40 12.11 4.12
C GLN A 29 -5.37 11.15 4.83
N GLY A 30 -5.09 9.84 4.75
CA GLY A 30 -5.91 8.79 5.36
C GLY A 30 -7.09 8.32 4.49
N ASP A 31 -7.24 8.78 3.26
CA ASP A 31 -8.31 8.34 2.37
C ASP A 31 -8.08 6.90 1.86
N SER A 32 -8.60 5.94 2.60
CA SER A 32 -8.53 4.52 2.26
C SER A 32 -9.34 4.14 1.04
N THR A 33 -10.40 4.90 0.72
CA THR A 33 -11.22 4.65 -0.46
C THR A 33 -10.44 5.02 -1.72
N ALA A 34 -9.80 6.19 -1.72
CA ALA A 34 -8.89 6.59 -2.79
C ALA A 34 -7.73 5.61 -2.94
N ALA A 35 -7.12 5.17 -1.84
CA ALA A 35 -6.03 4.19 -1.86
C ALA A 35 -6.47 2.87 -2.54
N SER A 36 -7.63 2.32 -2.14
CA SER A 36 -8.18 1.08 -2.72
C SER A 36 -8.50 1.23 -4.21
N ASN A 37 -9.07 2.37 -4.61
CA ASN A 37 -9.41 2.65 -6.00
C ASN A 37 -8.15 2.71 -6.88
N LEU A 38 -7.09 3.37 -6.42
CA LEU A 38 -5.82 3.46 -7.14
C LEU A 38 -5.15 2.09 -7.30
N VAL A 39 -5.14 1.27 -6.24
CA VAL A 39 -4.61 -0.10 -6.32
C VAL A 39 -5.43 -0.97 -7.27
N SER A 40 -6.76 -0.90 -7.19
CA SER A 40 -7.67 -1.64 -8.08
C SER A 40 -7.49 -1.24 -9.55
N GLN A 41 -7.26 0.04 -9.82
CA GLN A 41 -6.94 0.53 -11.15
C GLN A 41 -5.64 -0.09 -11.68
N GLN A 42 -4.58 -0.13 -10.87
CA GLN A 42 -3.31 -0.75 -11.29
C GLN A 42 -3.44 -2.26 -11.51
N GLN A 43 -4.28 -2.95 -10.72
CA GLN A 43 -4.61 -4.37 -10.94
C GLN A 43 -5.27 -4.63 -12.29
N GLN A 44 -6.16 -3.74 -12.72
CA GLN A 44 -6.83 -3.84 -14.02
C GLN A 44 -5.85 -3.61 -15.18
N ILE A 45 -4.92 -2.66 -15.04
CA ILE A 45 -3.94 -2.32 -16.08
C ILE A 45 -2.81 -3.35 -16.16
N HIS A 46 -2.38 -3.89 -15.00
CA HIS A 46 -1.22 -4.76 -14.88
C HIS A 46 -1.58 -6.07 -14.14
N PRO A 47 -2.38 -6.96 -14.75
CA PRO A 47 -2.85 -8.16 -14.09
C PRO A 47 -1.69 -9.10 -13.70
N GLY A 48 -1.89 -9.86 -12.62
CA GLY A 48 -0.99 -10.93 -12.17
C GLY A 48 0.25 -10.48 -11.39
N LYS A 49 0.31 -9.21 -10.95
CA LYS A 49 1.35 -8.73 -10.02
C LYS A 49 0.94 -8.95 -8.56
N THR A 50 1.92 -8.89 -7.67
CA THR A 50 1.72 -9.01 -6.22
C THR A 50 1.06 -7.75 -5.66
N TYR A 51 0.43 -7.87 -4.49
CA TYR A 51 -0.17 -6.71 -3.81
C TYR A 51 0.86 -5.61 -3.53
N HIS A 52 2.03 -6.00 -3.00
CA HIS A 52 3.19 -5.11 -2.83
C HIS A 52 3.51 -4.27 -4.07
N TRP A 53 3.60 -4.92 -5.23
CA TRP A 53 3.95 -4.27 -6.48
C TRP A 53 2.94 -3.17 -6.84
N TYR A 54 1.64 -3.41 -6.62
CA TYR A 54 0.62 -2.39 -6.87
C TYR A 54 0.76 -1.20 -5.90
N LEU A 55 1.07 -1.45 -4.62
CA LEU A 55 1.29 -0.38 -3.65
C LEU A 55 2.49 0.48 -4.03
N GLU A 56 3.63 -0.15 -4.35
CA GLU A 56 4.83 0.55 -4.82
C GLU A 56 4.55 1.35 -6.10
N LYS A 57 3.79 0.77 -7.03
CA LYS A 57 3.43 1.41 -8.29
C LYS A 57 2.59 2.66 -8.07
N VAL A 58 1.55 2.59 -7.23
CA VAL A 58 0.71 3.75 -6.90
C VAL A 58 1.54 4.84 -6.22
N ILE A 59 2.41 4.48 -5.27
CA ILE A 59 3.29 5.45 -4.60
C ILE A 59 4.21 6.14 -5.61
N TYR A 60 4.85 5.38 -6.50
CA TYR A 60 5.71 5.93 -7.54
C TYR A 60 4.96 6.93 -8.45
N ASP A 61 3.74 6.59 -8.89
CA ASP A 61 2.94 7.47 -9.73
C ASP A 61 2.54 8.76 -9.00
N LEU A 62 2.13 8.67 -7.73
CA LEU A 62 1.84 9.84 -6.89
C LEU A 62 3.06 10.72 -6.63
N GLU A 63 4.24 10.13 -6.46
CA GLU A 63 5.50 10.88 -6.30
C GLU A 63 5.92 11.59 -7.59
N ARG A 64 5.68 10.94 -8.73
CA ARG A 64 5.94 11.52 -10.05
C ARG A 64 5.02 12.70 -10.33
N ASP A 65 3.73 12.60 -10.03
CA ASP A 65 2.76 13.67 -10.29
C ASP A 65 2.96 14.92 -9.41
N ARG A 66 3.70 14.78 -8.31
CA ARG A 66 4.06 15.88 -7.40
C ARG A 66 5.32 16.65 -7.82
N ARG A 67 6.06 16.16 -8.83
CA ARG A 67 7.26 16.80 -9.37
C ARG A 67 6.91 17.64 -10.59
#